data_AF-A0A4R1BK23-F1
#
_entry.id   AF-A0A4R1BK23-F1
#
_cell.length_a   1.000
_cell.length_b   1.000
_cell.length_c   1.000
_cell.angle_alpha   90.00
_cell.angle_beta   90.00
_cell.angle_gamma   90.00
#
_symmetry.space_group_name_H-M   'P 1'
#
loop_
_entity.id
_entity.type
_entity.pdbx_description
1 polymer ?
#
loop_
_entity_poly.entity_id
_entity_poly.type
_entity_poly.pdbx_seq_one_letter_code
_entity_poly.pdbx_strand_id
1 'polypeptide(L)'
;MLASTTMDITIHKAEHTKLNDLNLENIPFGKYFSDHMLEADYENGEWKNIEIKPYQPLLLSPSIAALHYGQAIFEGVKAYKDAEGHAFIFRPQDNFRRFNVSAERMQMPEVPEEIFMEGMKQLVALDSNWIPNKEDHSLYIRPFMFSSDELIGVRPSESYKFMILLSPTGPYYNAPMRIYVEEQYVRAVPGGIGYAKAAGNYGASMYATAQAKKKGYDQVLWTDAFEHKYVQEIGTMNVIFIIGNKAVTPDLGAGTILAGVTRDSALTLLKEAGFEVEERMISVDELIDAYKAGQLHEVFGTGTAATISYIKELRYKDFVMTFNTDEWKTAPTIKKWLTDIREGRREDKYGWMTQVK
;
A
#
# COMPACT_ATOMS: atom_id res chain seq x y z
N MET A 1 2.93 -11.64 34.54
CA MET A 1 4.18 -10.96 34.14
C MET A 1 4.95 -11.93 33.28
N LEU A 2 4.79 -11.86 31.96
CA LEU A 2 5.68 -12.55 31.03
C LEU A 2 6.85 -11.59 30.80
N ALA A 3 8.07 -12.09 31.01
CA ALA A 3 9.28 -11.35 30.72
C ALA A 3 9.28 -11.02 29.23
N SER A 4 9.17 -9.73 28.90
CA SER A 4 9.51 -9.21 27.58
C SER A 4 11.02 -9.34 27.42
N THR A 5 11.49 -10.50 26.98
CA THR A 5 12.83 -10.61 26.42
C THR A 5 12.84 -9.76 25.16
N THR A 6 13.41 -8.56 25.27
CA THR A 6 13.70 -7.72 24.11
C THR A 6 14.57 -8.54 23.15
N MET A 7 14.05 -8.86 21.96
CA MET A 7 14.86 -9.49 20.93
C MET A 7 15.94 -8.50 20.50
N ASP A 8 17.21 -8.85 20.69
CA ASP A 8 18.33 -8.00 20.30
C ASP A 8 18.46 -7.97 18.77
N ILE A 9 18.42 -6.77 18.19
CA ILE A 9 18.63 -6.54 16.76
C ILE A 9 20.11 -6.17 16.56
N THR A 10 20.85 -7.01 15.83
CA THR A 10 22.26 -6.73 15.55
C THR A 10 22.38 -5.68 14.44
N ILE A 11 23.21 -4.65 14.63
CA ILE A 11 23.37 -3.57 13.64
C ILE A 11 24.78 -3.56 13.06
N HIS A 12 24.88 -3.74 11.75
CA HIS A 12 26.08 -3.61 10.94
C HIS A 12 25.98 -2.37 10.05
N LYS A 13 26.79 -1.35 10.34
CA LYS A 13 26.75 -0.10 9.58
C LYS A 13 27.50 -0.23 8.25
N ALA A 14 26.95 0.37 7.20
CA ALA A 14 27.61 0.54 5.92
C ALA A 14 28.84 1.46 6.08
N GLU A 15 29.94 1.12 5.40
CA GLU A 15 31.17 1.92 5.43
C GLU A 15 31.01 3.26 4.69
N HIS A 16 30.17 3.29 3.65
CA HIS A 16 29.92 4.45 2.81
C HIS A 16 28.43 4.60 2.52
N THR A 17 27.94 5.85 2.54
CA THR A 17 26.57 6.17 2.15
C THR A 17 26.48 6.32 0.63
N LYS A 18 25.45 5.72 0.03
CA LYS A 18 25.06 5.90 -1.39
C LYS A 18 24.36 7.24 -1.62
N LEU A 19 24.01 7.97 -0.57
CA LEU A 19 23.23 9.20 -0.67
C LEU A 19 24.00 10.32 -1.39
N ASN A 20 25.34 10.34 -1.25
CA ASN A 20 26.20 11.36 -1.85
C ASN A 20 26.12 11.39 -3.38
N ASP A 21 25.74 10.28 -4.00
CA ASP A 21 25.65 10.13 -5.46
C ASP A 21 24.22 10.34 -5.99
N LEU A 22 23.27 10.74 -5.15
CA LEU A 22 21.84 10.81 -5.49
C LEU A 22 21.24 12.20 -5.25
N ASN A 23 20.61 12.78 -6.29
CA ASN A 23 19.75 13.95 -6.12
C ASN A 23 18.32 13.50 -5.70
N LEU A 24 17.89 13.95 -4.53
CA LEU A 24 16.57 13.62 -3.97
C LEU A 24 15.38 14.40 -4.57
N GLU A 25 15.56 15.22 -5.60
CA GLU A 25 14.49 16.06 -6.17
C GLU A 25 13.49 15.33 -7.07
N ASN A 26 13.96 14.46 -7.95
CA ASN A 26 13.13 13.82 -8.97
C ASN A 26 13.32 12.31 -8.90
N ILE A 27 13.06 11.74 -7.72
CA ILE A 27 13.31 10.32 -7.46
C ILE A 27 12.12 9.48 -7.95
N PRO A 28 12.32 8.59 -8.94
CA PRO A 28 11.29 7.64 -9.32
C PRO A 28 11.00 6.65 -8.18
N PHE A 29 9.72 6.37 -7.98
CA PHE A 29 9.24 5.46 -6.94
C PHE A 29 9.90 4.07 -7.03
N GLY A 30 10.47 3.59 -5.92
CA GLY A 30 10.95 2.21 -5.78
C GLY A 30 12.19 1.86 -6.60
N LYS A 31 12.94 2.84 -7.10
CA LYS A 31 14.15 2.60 -7.93
C LYS A 31 15.45 2.61 -7.13
N TYR A 32 15.56 3.52 -6.16
CA TYR A 32 16.75 3.68 -5.32
C TYR A 32 16.45 3.19 -3.91
N PHE A 33 17.46 2.65 -3.23
CA PHE A 33 17.32 2.06 -1.90
C PHE A 33 18.39 2.62 -0.97
N SER A 34 18.03 2.81 0.31
CA SER A 34 18.92 3.36 1.34
C SER A 34 20.09 2.44 1.68
N ASP A 35 20.98 2.89 2.54
CA ASP A 35 22.25 2.21 2.83
C ASP A 35 22.08 0.87 3.52
N HIS A 36 21.01 0.70 4.29
CA HIS A 36 20.77 -0.50 5.08
C HIS A 36 19.43 -1.18 4.72
N MET A 37 19.30 -2.42 5.17
CA MET A 37 18.05 -3.18 5.19
C MET A 37 17.97 -4.00 6.48
N LEU A 38 16.75 -4.33 6.89
CA LEU A 38 16.52 -5.29 7.97
C LEU A 38 16.27 -6.67 7.37
N GLU A 39 16.81 -7.71 7.97
CA GLU A 39 16.50 -9.11 7.69
C GLU A 39 16.23 -9.88 8.99
N ALA A 40 15.34 -10.87 8.92
CA ALA A 40 15.12 -11.86 9.96
C ALA A 40 14.75 -13.20 9.31
N ASP A 41 15.29 -14.29 9.86
CA ASP A 41 15.00 -15.64 9.44
C ASP A 41 13.98 -16.27 10.39
N TYR A 42 13.06 -17.04 9.83
CA TYR A 42 12.21 -17.95 10.59
C TYR A 42 12.58 -19.36 10.20
N GLU A 43 13.01 -20.19 11.16
CA GLU A 43 13.24 -21.62 10.93
C GLU A 43 13.04 -22.39 12.24
N ASN A 44 12.63 -23.65 12.16
CA ASN A 44 12.36 -24.50 13.33
C ASN A 44 11.35 -23.89 14.33
N GLY A 45 10.42 -23.08 13.84
CA GLY A 45 9.38 -22.47 14.66
C GLY A 45 9.74 -21.12 15.29
N GLU A 46 10.97 -20.62 15.08
CA GLU A 46 11.49 -19.44 15.78
C GLU A 46 12.05 -18.38 14.82
N TRP A 47 11.86 -17.11 15.18
CA TRP A 47 12.53 -15.97 14.55
C TRP A 47 13.95 -15.81 15.11
N LYS A 48 14.93 -15.69 14.21
CA LYS A 48 16.36 -15.61 14.53
C LYS A 48 17.10 -14.79 13.48
N ASN A 49 18.40 -14.57 13.69
CA ASN A 49 19.27 -13.80 12.80
C ASN A 49 18.68 -12.41 12.47
N ILE A 50 18.17 -11.71 13.49
CA ILE A 50 17.50 -10.42 13.32
C ILE A 50 18.58 -9.34 13.23
N GLU A 51 18.76 -8.78 12.04
CA GLU A 51 19.88 -7.90 11.73
C GLU A 51 19.45 -6.69 10.89
N ILE A 52 20.03 -5.53 11.18
CA ILE A 52 20.10 -4.39 10.26
C ILE A 52 21.51 -4.37 9.67
N LYS A 53 21.64 -4.47 8.36
CA LYS A 53 22.94 -4.56 7.68
C LYS A 53 22.94 -3.81 6.34
N PRO A 54 24.11 -3.61 5.70
CA PRO A 54 24.18 -2.91 4.42
C PRO A 54 23.28 -3.56 3.37
N TYR A 55 22.55 -2.74 2.60
CA TYR A 55 21.71 -3.21 1.49
C TYR A 55 22.56 -3.95 0.46
N GLN A 56 22.20 -5.20 0.17
CA GLN A 56 22.93 -6.06 -0.78
C GLN A 56 22.01 -7.07 -1.45
N PRO A 57 22.41 -7.65 -2.60
CA PRO A 57 21.69 -8.75 -3.22
C PRO A 57 21.60 -9.99 -2.31
N LEU A 58 20.49 -10.72 -2.41
CA LEU A 58 20.32 -12.02 -1.75
C LEU A 58 20.95 -13.14 -2.58
N LEU A 59 21.62 -14.07 -1.92
CA LEU A 59 22.01 -15.36 -2.51
C LEU A 59 20.91 -16.38 -2.19
N LEU A 60 20.12 -16.76 -3.19
CA LEU A 60 18.97 -17.66 -3.02
C LEU A 60 19.14 -18.91 -3.90
N SER A 61 18.79 -20.06 -3.34
CA SER A 61 18.66 -21.30 -4.11
C SER A 61 17.57 -21.14 -5.17
N PRO A 62 17.77 -21.61 -6.41
CA PRO A 62 16.73 -21.58 -7.44
C PRO A 62 15.46 -22.39 -7.08
N SER A 63 15.57 -23.25 -6.07
CA SER A 63 14.49 -24.13 -5.61
C SER A 63 13.61 -23.51 -4.52
N ILE A 64 13.83 -22.25 -4.10
CA ILE A 64 13.03 -21.65 -3.03
C ILE A 64 11.54 -21.62 -3.37
N ALA A 65 10.70 -22.08 -2.44
CA ALA A 65 9.26 -22.25 -2.67
C ALA A 65 8.55 -20.96 -3.14
N ALA A 66 9.04 -19.77 -2.77
CA ALA A 66 8.44 -18.50 -3.17
C ALA A 66 8.48 -18.27 -4.69
N LEU A 67 9.52 -18.76 -5.37
CA LEU A 67 9.66 -18.62 -6.83
C LEU A 67 8.70 -19.54 -7.60
N HIS A 68 8.28 -20.66 -6.98
CA HIS A 68 7.45 -21.68 -7.62
C HIS A 68 5.98 -21.56 -7.26
N TYR A 69 5.67 -21.18 -6.03
CA TYR A 69 4.29 -21.21 -5.48
C TYR A 69 3.81 -19.88 -4.91
N GLY A 70 4.64 -18.83 -4.94
CA GLY A 70 4.21 -17.46 -4.65
C GLY A 70 3.74 -17.22 -3.21
N GLN A 71 4.17 -18.03 -2.24
CA GLN A 71 3.91 -17.81 -0.82
C GLN A 71 4.75 -16.63 -0.30
N ALA A 72 4.29 -15.42 -0.64
CA ALA A 72 4.93 -14.16 -0.29
C ALA A 72 3.89 -13.05 -0.04
N ILE A 73 4.19 -12.19 0.93
CA ILE A 73 3.39 -11.04 1.32
C ILE A 73 4.27 -9.79 1.46
N PHE A 74 3.67 -8.61 1.41
CA PHE A 74 4.40 -7.36 1.60
C PHE A 74 3.54 -6.27 2.22
N GLU A 75 4.20 -5.20 2.66
CA GLU A 75 3.59 -3.94 3.04
C GLU A 75 4.18 -2.72 2.30
N GLY A 76 3.50 -1.60 2.43
CA GLY A 76 3.90 -0.28 1.98
C GLY A 76 3.52 0.75 3.04
N VAL A 77 4.54 1.26 3.71
CA VAL A 77 4.45 2.31 4.73
C VAL A 77 5.25 3.52 4.24
N LYS A 78 5.05 4.70 4.82
CA LYS A 78 5.83 5.90 4.51
C LYS A 78 6.28 6.60 5.78
N ALA A 79 7.52 7.06 5.76
CA ALA A 79 8.07 8.00 6.71
C ALA A 79 8.24 9.39 6.11
N TYR A 80 8.10 10.40 6.95
CA TYR A 80 8.10 11.82 6.63
C TYR A 80 8.99 12.56 7.63
N LYS A 81 9.40 13.78 7.28
CA LYS A 81 10.02 14.73 8.21
C LYS A 81 9.04 15.86 8.51
N ASP A 82 9.01 16.30 9.76
CA ASP A 82 8.38 17.57 10.13
C ASP A 82 9.29 18.76 9.75
N ALA A 83 8.83 19.97 10.05
CA ALA A 83 9.57 21.20 9.77
C ALA A 83 10.89 21.30 10.57
N GLU A 84 10.94 20.66 11.74
CA GLU A 84 12.09 20.58 12.64
C GLU A 84 13.09 19.48 12.22
N GLY A 85 12.72 18.62 11.28
CA GLY A 85 13.54 17.53 10.75
C GLY A 85 13.42 16.20 11.50
N HIS A 86 12.51 16.07 12.46
CA HIS A 86 12.21 14.81 13.13
C HIS A 86 11.48 13.86 12.19
N ALA A 87 11.82 12.57 12.27
CA ALA A 87 11.22 11.54 11.44
C ALA A 87 9.94 10.96 12.09
N PHE A 88 8.90 10.78 11.28
CA PHE A 88 7.65 10.14 11.68
C PHE A 88 7.19 9.11 10.67
N ILE A 89 6.51 8.07 11.14
CA ILE A 89 5.90 7.03 10.31
C ILE A 89 4.38 7.16 10.42
N PHE A 90 3.69 7.17 9.27
CA PHE A 90 2.22 7.28 9.22
C PHE A 90 1.56 5.92 9.43
N ARG A 91 0.81 5.78 10.54
CA ARG A 91 -0.01 4.63 10.95
C ARG A 91 0.68 3.26 10.90
N PRO A 92 1.94 3.11 11.37
CA PRO A 92 2.67 1.85 11.24
C PRO A 92 2.01 0.67 11.96
N GLN A 93 1.25 0.90 13.03
CA GLN A 93 0.52 -0.15 13.75
C GLN A 93 -0.60 -0.76 12.92
N ASP A 94 -1.26 0.01 12.06
CA ASP A 94 -2.29 -0.53 11.15
C ASP A 94 -1.66 -1.35 10.04
N ASN A 95 -0.47 -0.94 9.57
CA ASN A 95 0.32 -1.72 8.63
C ASN A 95 0.82 -3.03 9.24
N PHE A 96 1.30 -3.00 10.48
CA PHE A 96 1.70 -4.19 11.25
C PHE A 96 0.57 -5.20 11.38
N ARG A 97 -0.61 -4.77 11.84
CA ARG A 97 -1.80 -5.62 11.95
C ARG A 97 -2.16 -6.24 10.61
N ARG A 98 -2.18 -5.44 9.53
CA ARG A 98 -2.52 -5.93 8.19
C ARG A 98 -1.48 -6.90 7.63
N PHE A 99 -0.20 -6.70 7.97
CA PHE A 99 0.87 -7.62 7.59
C PHE A 99 0.63 -9.00 8.19
N ASN A 100 0.32 -9.07 9.49
CA ASN A 100 0.06 -10.34 10.17
C ASN A 100 -1.27 -10.99 9.77
N VAL A 101 -2.32 -10.21 9.45
CA VAL A 101 -3.54 -10.73 8.78
C VAL A 101 -3.19 -11.38 7.43
N SER A 102 -2.25 -10.80 6.68
CA SER A 102 -1.80 -11.39 5.41
C SER A 102 -0.97 -12.65 5.64
N ALA A 103 -0.15 -12.70 6.70
CA ALA A 103 0.64 -13.86 7.08
C ALA A 103 -0.27 -15.04 7.44
N GLU A 104 -1.26 -14.82 8.31
CA GLU A 104 -2.26 -15.81 8.69
C GLU A 104 -2.98 -16.37 7.44
N ARG A 105 -3.48 -15.50 6.56
CA ARG A 105 -4.21 -15.94 5.36
C ARG A 105 -3.35 -16.77 4.40
N MET A 106 -2.06 -16.49 4.36
CA MET A 106 -1.08 -17.17 3.50
C MET A 106 -0.38 -18.34 4.19
N GLN A 107 -0.83 -18.74 5.40
CA GLN A 107 -0.20 -19.78 6.23
C GLN A 107 1.30 -19.52 6.43
N MET A 108 1.62 -18.32 6.88
CA MET A 108 2.99 -17.86 7.19
C MET A 108 3.06 -17.50 8.69
N PRO A 109 4.23 -17.55 9.32
CA PRO A 109 4.38 -17.18 10.72
C PRO A 109 4.05 -15.71 10.93
N GLU A 110 3.46 -15.40 12.09
CA GLU A 110 3.30 -14.02 12.54
C GLU A 110 4.68 -13.39 12.78
N VAL A 111 4.90 -12.17 12.28
CA VAL A 111 6.10 -11.40 12.63
C VAL A 111 5.82 -10.67 13.95
N PRO A 112 6.66 -10.84 14.99
CA PRO A 112 6.53 -10.13 16.26
C PRO A 112 6.60 -8.61 16.09
N GLU A 113 5.94 -7.89 16.98
CA GLU A 113 5.94 -6.43 16.97
C GLU A 113 7.36 -5.86 17.15
N GLU A 114 8.21 -6.53 17.93
CA GLU A 114 9.61 -6.17 18.13
C GLU A 114 10.41 -6.21 16.82
N ILE A 115 10.19 -7.21 15.97
CA ILE A 115 10.88 -7.30 14.68
C ILE A 115 10.31 -6.29 13.68
N PHE A 116 8.98 -6.21 13.58
CA PHE A 116 8.34 -5.36 12.58
C PHE A 116 8.41 -3.88 12.95
N MET A 117 7.99 -3.50 14.15
CA MET A 117 7.85 -2.10 14.56
C MET A 117 9.17 -1.53 15.09
N GLU A 118 9.81 -2.21 16.04
CA GLU A 118 11.07 -1.72 16.60
C GLU A 118 12.20 -1.79 15.58
N GLY A 119 12.32 -2.90 14.85
CA GLY A 119 13.25 -3.02 13.73
C GLY A 119 13.05 -1.98 12.63
N MET A 120 11.80 -1.69 12.24
CA MET A 120 11.51 -0.61 11.27
C MET A 120 11.95 0.75 11.79
N LYS A 121 11.65 1.10 13.05
CA LYS A 121 12.04 2.38 13.64
C LYS A 121 13.56 2.52 13.69
N GLN A 122 14.29 1.48 14.13
CA GLN A 122 15.75 1.51 14.16
C GLN A 122 16.37 1.65 12.76
N LEU A 123 15.82 0.94 11.76
CA LEU A 123 16.26 1.07 10.37
C LEU A 123 16.02 2.48 9.82
N VAL A 124 14.83 3.04 10.07
CA VAL A 124 14.50 4.43 9.65
C VAL A 124 15.34 5.46 10.40
N ALA A 125 15.65 5.24 11.68
CA ALA A 125 16.53 6.12 12.45
C ALA A 125 17.96 6.13 11.88
N LEU A 126 18.49 4.93 11.59
CA LEU A 126 19.83 4.75 11.03
C LEU A 126 19.96 5.43 9.65
N ASP A 127 18.94 5.27 8.80
CA ASP A 127 18.87 5.85 7.46
C ASP A 127 18.04 7.14 7.40
N SER A 128 17.91 7.87 8.50
CA SER A 128 17.05 9.07 8.59
C SER A 128 17.43 10.19 7.59
N ASN A 129 18.69 10.24 7.17
CA ASN A 129 19.17 11.16 6.12
C ASN A 129 18.55 10.87 4.74
N TRP A 130 18.08 9.65 4.50
CA TRP A 130 17.39 9.26 3.27
C TRP A 130 15.95 9.75 3.19
N ILE A 131 15.36 10.21 4.31
CA ILE A 131 14.02 10.82 4.30
C ILE A 131 14.15 12.23 3.70
N PRO A 132 13.58 12.48 2.50
CA PRO A 132 13.69 13.80 1.89
C PRO A 132 12.88 14.81 2.72
N ASN A 133 13.49 15.95 3.04
CA ASN A 133 12.82 17.06 3.70
C ASN A 133 12.27 18.05 2.65
N LYS A 134 11.29 17.59 1.86
CA LYS A 134 10.64 18.34 0.78
C LYS A 134 9.15 18.02 0.74
N GLU A 135 8.34 18.98 0.34
CA GLU A 135 6.88 18.80 0.19
C GLU A 135 6.54 17.64 -0.74
N ASP A 136 5.56 16.82 -0.36
CA ASP A 136 5.09 15.65 -1.11
C ASP A 136 6.18 14.58 -1.37
N HIS A 137 7.31 14.65 -0.67
CA HIS A 137 8.32 13.59 -0.67
C HIS A 137 8.18 12.71 0.58
N SER A 138 8.69 11.49 0.49
CA SER A 138 8.68 10.55 1.61
C SER A 138 9.75 9.49 1.47
N LEU A 139 10.07 8.81 2.57
CA LEU A 139 10.79 7.55 2.54
C LEU A 139 9.77 6.41 2.53
N TYR A 140 9.67 5.69 1.44
CA TYR A 140 8.82 4.51 1.34
C TYR A 140 9.49 3.32 2.02
N ILE A 141 8.75 2.64 2.88
CA ILE A 141 9.21 1.50 3.66
C ILE A 141 8.49 0.25 3.11
N ARG A 142 9.26 -0.77 2.76
CA ARG A 142 8.79 -2.04 2.19
C ARG A 142 9.13 -3.21 3.13
N PRO A 143 8.27 -3.50 4.13
CA PRO A 143 8.29 -4.79 4.80
C PRO A 143 7.82 -5.89 3.84
N PHE A 144 8.43 -7.06 3.85
CA PHE A 144 7.96 -8.22 3.08
C PHE A 144 8.45 -9.52 3.69
N MET A 145 7.70 -10.60 3.45
CA MET A 145 8.05 -11.94 3.89
C MET A 145 7.78 -12.93 2.77
N PHE A 146 8.66 -13.93 2.62
CA PHE A 146 8.51 -14.98 1.63
C PHE A 146 9.02 -16.31 2.14
N SER A 147 8.42 -17.41 1.66
CA SER A 147 8.86 -18.78 1.94
C SER A 147 10.27 -19.05 1.39
N SER A 148 11.17 -19.56 2.22
CA SER A 148 12.57 -19.82 1.87
C SER A 148 12.95 -21.31 1.84
N ASP A 149 11.99 -22.23 2.03
CA ASP A 149 12.24 -23.67 1.87
C ASP A 149 12.84 -23.99 0.50
N GLU A 150 13.96 -24.71 0.49
CA GLU A 150 14.59 -25.24 -0.72
C GLU A 150 13.92 -26.55 -1.16
N LEU A 151 12.70 -26.44 -1.67
CA LEU A 151 11.84 -27.59 -1.95
C LEU A 151 10.84 -27.28 -3.08
N ILE A 152 10.68 -28.23 -4.01
CA ILE A 152 9.66 -28.18 -5.08
C ILE A 152 8.33 -28.81 -4.61
N GLY A 153 8.31 -29.65 -3.58
CA GLY A 153 7.06 -30.17 -3.02
C GLY A 153 6.14 -29.05 -2.51
N VAL A 154 4.87 -29.08 -2.92
CA VAL A 154 3.86 -28.08 -2.50
C VAL A 154 3.39 -28.38 -1.08
N ARG A 155 3.78 -27.52 -0.14
CA ARG A 155 3.32 -27.51 1.26
C ARG A 155 3.51 -26.10 1.85
N PRO A 156 2.87 -25.76 2.97
CA PRO A 156 3.29 -24.60 3.76
C PRO A 156 4.78 -24.71 4.10
N SER A 157 5.53 -23.63 3.86
CA SER A 157 6.96 -23.56 4.16
C SER A 157 7.22 -23.72 5.66
N GLU A 158 8.36 -24.30 6.02
CA GLU A 158 8.82 -24.35 7.41
C GLU A 158 9.82 -23.22 7.72
N SER A 159 10.45 -22.69 6.68
CA SER A 159 11.37 -21.57 6.73
C SER A 159 10.85 -20.35 5.97
N TYR A 160 11.08 -19.16 6.52
CA TYR A 160 10.72 -17.88 5.90
C TYR A 160 11.83 -16.85 6.10
N LYS A 161 11.84 -15.85 5.23
CA LYS A 161 12.65 -14.64 5.42
C LYS A 161 11.74 -13.42 5.46
N PHE A 162 11.86 -12.62 6.52
CA PHE A 162 11.26 -11.29 6.64
C PHE A 162 12.33 -10.22 6.40
N MET A 163 11.97 -9.16 5.70
CA MET A 163 12.89 -8.07 5.38
C MET A 163 12.17 -6.72 5.35
N ILE A 164 12.93 -5.65 5.60
CA ILE A 164 12.45 -4.26 5.41
C ILE A 164 13.48 -3.50 4.55
N LEU A 165 12.99 -2.90 3.46
CA LEU A 165 13.77 -2.00 2.61
C LEU A 165 13.25 -0.57 2.73
N LEU A 166 14.12 0.41 2.56
CA LEU A 166 13.74 1.81 2.45
C LEU A 166 14.09 2.36 1.07
N SER A 167 13.20 3.15 0.50
CA SER A 167 13.36 3.76 -0.82
C SER A 167 12.89 5.21 -0.77
N PRO A 168 13.75 6.20 -1.02
CA PRO A 168 13.30 7.59 -1.07
C PRO A 168 12.40 7.79 -2.28
N THR A 169 11.36 8.60 -2.12
CA THR A 169 10.34 8.82 -3.16
C THR A 169 10.04 10.30 -3.29
N GLY A 170 10.04 10.78 -4.53
CA GLY A 170 9.52 12.09 -4.87
C GLY A 170 7.99 12.11 -4.97
N PRO A 171 7.41 13.26 -5.35
CA PRO A 171 5.98 13.39 -5.50
C PRO A 171 5.50 12.47 -6.62
N TYR A 172 4.39 11.79 -6.34
CA TYR A 172 3.76 10.90 -7.30
C TYR A 172 2.86 11.71 -8.23
N TYR A 173 3.46 12.38 -9.22
CA TYR A 173 2.73 13.16 -10.23
C TYR A 173 2.12 12.24 -11.28
N ASN A 174 0.96 11.68 -10.97
CA ASN A 174 0.15 11.02 -11.99
C ASN A 174 -0.85 12.01 -12.57
N ALA A 175 -0.82 12.16 -13.89
CA ALA A 175 -1.92 12.76 -14.63
C ALA A 175 -3.23 12.04 -14.24
N PRO A 176 -4.37 12.76 -14.13
CA PRO A 176 -5.65 12.11 -13.87
C PRO A 176 -5.88 10.95 -14.83
N MET A 177 -6.24 9.80 -14.28
CA MET A 177 -6.22 8.52 -14.97
C MET A 177 -7.49 8.29 -15.77
N ARG A 178 -7.35 7.53 -16.85
CA ARG A 178 -8.44 6.92 -17.61
C ARG A 178 -8.58 5.48 -17.18
N ILE A 179 -9.77 5.09 -16.73
CA ILE A 179 -10.04 3.79 -16.14
C ILE A 179 -10.98 2.97 -17.02
N TYR A 180 -10.60 1.72 -17.27
CA TYR A 180 -11.44 0.73 -17.97
C TYR A 180 -12.14 -0.15 -16.93
N VAL A 181 -13.47 -0.17 -16.91
CA VAL A 181 -14.21 -1.10 -16.04
C VAL A 181 -14.02 -2.52 -16.56
N GLU A 182 -13.55 -3.41 -15.70
CA GLU A 182 -13.25 -4.79 -16.06
C GLU A 182 -14.53 -5.63 -16.14
N GLU A 183 -14.63 -6.47 -17.17
CA GLU A 183 -15.84 -7.23 -17.54
C GLU A 183 -15.56 -8.73 -17.73
N GLN A 184 -14.28 -9.13 -17.69
CA GLN A 184 -13.84 -10.48 -18.00
C GLN A 184 -12.89 -11.03 -16.94
N TYR A 185 -11.91 -10.23 -16.50
CA TYR A 185 -10.90 -10.66 -15.54
C TYR A 185 -11.33 -10.31 -14.12
N VAL A 186 -10.91 -11.15 -13.17
CA VAL A 186 -11.28 -11.00 -11.77
C VAL A 186 -10.03 -10.77 -10.93
N ARG A 187 -10.11 -9.82 -9.99
CA ARG A 187 -9.01 -9.56 -9.04
C ARG A 187 -9.04 -10.55 -7.89
N ALA A 188 -10.23 -10.79 -7.35
CA ALA A 188 -10.45 -11.58 -6.16
C ALA A 188 -11.88 -12.14 -6.13
N VAL A 189 -12.04 -13.26 -5.43
CA VAL A 189 -13.32 -13.94 -5.16
C VAL A 189 -13.54 -14.04 -3.65
N PRO A 190 -14.79 -14.06 -3.15
CA PRO A 190 -15.07 -14.38 -1.75
C PRO A 190 -14.45 -15.73 -1.36
N GLY A 191 -13.85 -15.80 -0.17
CA GLY A 191 -13.05 -16.96 0.27
C GLY A 191 -11.63 -17.02 -0.31
N GLY A 192 -11.29 -16.16 -1.27
CA GLY A 192 -9.94 -16.02 -1.83
C GLY A 192 -8.96 -15.31 -0.88
N ILE A 193 -7.88 -14.79 -1.47
CA ILE A 193 -6.82 -14.04 -0.74
C ILE A 193 -6.90 -12.53 -1.02
N GLY A 194 -8.01 -12.03 -1.56
CA GLY A 194 -8.12 -10.65 -2.06
C GLY A 194 -7.86 -9.58 -1.01
N TYR A 195 -8.25 -9.84 0.24
CA TYR A 195 -8.01 -8.94 1.37
C TYR A 195 -6.59 -9.00 1.92
N ALA A 196 -5.80 -10.02 1.56
CA ALA A 196 -4.41 -10.14 1.98
C ALA A 196 -3.50 -9.39 1.01
N LYS A 197 -2.43 -8.79 1.52
CA LYS A 197 -1.43 -8.10 0.70
C LYS A 197 -0.38 -9.07 0.15
N ALA A 198 -0.87 -10.11 -0.51
CA ALA A 198 -0.08 -11.21 -1.07
C ALA A 198 0.43 -10.90 -2.48
N ALA A 199 1.65 -11.33 -2.80
CA ALA A 199 2.28 -11.10 -4.10
C ALA A 199 1.47 -11.68 -5.27
N GLY A 200 0.84 -12.84 -5.08
CA GLY A 200 0.02 -13.51 -6.09
C GLY A 200 -1.14 -12.66 -6.63
N ASN A 201 -1.78 -11.84 -5.78
CA ASN A 201 -2.85 -10.91 -6.19
C ASN A 201 -2.35 -9.92 -7.24
N TYR A 202 -1.12 -9.45 -7.10
CA TYR A 202 -0.52 -8.48 -8.01
C TYR A 202 -0.06 -9.16 -9.30
N GLY A 203 0.57 -10.33 -9.20
CA GLY A 203 0.96 -11.12 -10.38
C GLY A 203 -0.22 -11.43 -11.30
N ALA A 204 -1.34 -11.88 -10.73
CA ALA A 204 -2.56 -12.21 -11.48
C ALA A 204 -3.18 -10.98 -12.18
N SER A 205 -3.00 -9.78 -11.63
CA SER A 205 -3.59 -8.55 -12.15
C SER A 205 -2.95 -8.02 -13.45
N MET A 206 -1.69 -8.39 -13.71
CA MET A 206 -0.85 -7.73 -14.72
C MET A 206 -1.40 -7.85 -16.14
N TYR A 207 -2.00 -9.00 -16.48
CA TYR A 207 -2.54 -9.22 -17.83
C TYR A 207 -3.69 -8.27 -18.14
N ALA A 208 -4.68 -8.15 -17.25
CA ALA A 208 -5.84 -7.29 -17.44
C ALA A 208 -5.41 -5.81 -17.56
N THR A 209 -4.50 -5.36 -16.68
CA THR A 209 -3.92 -4.02 -16.76
C THR A 209 -3.22 -3.79 -18.11
N ALA A 210 -2.48 -4.77 -18.62
CA ALA A 210 -1.84 -4.66 -19.93
C ALA A 210 -2.86 -4.57 -21.09
N GLN A 211 -3.99 -5.29 -21.00
CA GLN A 211 -5.06 -5.17 -22.00
C GLN A 211 -5.74 -3.79 -21.96
N ALA A 212 -6.00 -3.25 -20.77
CA ALA A 212 -6.55 -1.90 -20.62
C ALA A 212 -5.61 -0.84 -21.23
N LYS A 213 -4.29 -0.97 -21.01
CA LYS A 213 -3.28 -0.11 -21.64
C LYS A 213 -3.30 -0.15 -23.15
N LYS A 214 -3.46 -1.33 -23.77
CA LYS A 214 -3.62 -1.44 -25.23
C LYS A 214 -4.87 -0.72 -25.75
N LYS A 215 -5.90 -0.58 -24.92
CA LYS A 215 -7.13 0.18 -25.20
C LYS A 215 -7.00 1.68 -24.89
N GLY A 216 -5.83 2.14 -24.43
CA GLY A 216 -5.57 3.55 -24.08
C GLY A 216 -5.99 3.96 -22.67
N TYR A 217 -6.17 3.00 -21.76
CA TYR A 217 -6.53 3.21 -20.35
C TYR A 217 -5.35 2.92 -19.42
N ASP A 218 -5.22 3.68 -18.34
CA ASP A 218 -4.06 3.61 -17.44
C ASP A 218 -4.15 2.42 -16.47
N GLN A 219 -5.37 2.14 -16.00
CA GLN A 219 -5.70 1.10 -15.02
C GLN A 219 -7.11 0.53 -15.28
N VAL A 220 -7.44 -0.53 -14.55
CA VAL A 220 -8.77 -1.15 -14.54
C VAL A 220 -9.54 -0.82 -13.27
N LEU A 221 -10.86 -0.67 -13.35
CA LEU A 221 -11.76 -0.76 -12.20
C LEU A 221 -12.25 -2.21 -12.12
N TRP A 222 -11.78 -2.92 -11.10
CA TRP A 222 -12.18 -4.29 -10.84
C TRP A 222 -13.65 -4.36 -10.44
N THR A 223 -14.34 -5.36 -10.96
CA THR A 223 -15.71 -5.71 -10.59
C THR A 223 -15.73 -7.05 -9.84
N ASP A 224 -16.86 -7.38 -9.22
CA ASP A 224 -17.06 -8.66 -8.59
C ASP A 224 -16.90 -9.82 -9.59
N ALA A 225 -16.54 -10.98 -9.06
CA ALA A 225 -16.10 -12.09 -9.88
C ALA A 225 -17.23 -12.89 -10.55
N PHE A 226 -18.49 -12.62 -10.22
CA PHE A 226 -19.61 -13.45 -10.65
C PHE A 226 -20.48 -12.73 -11.66
N GLU A 227 -20.86 -11.50 -11.36
CA GLU A 227 -21.78 -10.70 -12.18
C GLU A 227 -21.04 -9.62 -12.99
N HIS A 228 -19.78 -9.33 -12.65
CA HIS A 228 -19.03 -8.18 -13.20
C HIS A 228 -19.84 -6.87 -13.11
N LYS A 229 -20.61 -6.72 -12.03
CA LYS A 229 -21.57 -5.63 -11.83
C LYS A 229 -21.17 -4.70 -10.71
N TYR A 230 -20.60 -5.23 -9.63
CA TYR A 230 -20.29 -4.48 -8.42
C TYR A 230 -18.82 -4.07 -8.41
N VAL A 231 -18.55 -2.78 -8.28
CA VAL A 231 -17.17 -2.26 -8.33
C VAL A 231 -16.41 -2.57 -7.05
N GLN A 232 -15.09 -2.76 -7.14
CA GLN A 232 -14.22 -3.12 -6.01
C GLN A 232 -13.04 -2.16 -5.83
N GLU A 233 -12.05 -2.19 -6.73
CA GLU A 233 -10.78 -1.45 -6.60
C GLU A 233 -10.31 -0.94 -7.97
N ILE A 234 -9.52 0.15 -7.99
CA ILE A 234 -8.86 0.65 -9.20
C ILE A 234 -7.40 0.19 -9.21
N GLY A 235 -7.08 -0.77 -10.08
CA GLY A 235 -5.75 -1.35 -10.17
C GLY A 235 -5.30 -1.99 -8.85
N THR A 236 -4.56 -1.22 -8.04
CA THR A 236 -4.05 -1.63 -6.72
C THR A 236 -4.42 -0.65 -5.59
N MET A 237 -5.45 0.16 -5.84
CA MET A 237 -5.96 1.20 -4.94
C MET A 237 -7.44 0.96 -4.64
N ASN A 238 -7.87 1.28 -3.42
CA ASN A 238 -9.30 1.38 -3.13
C ASN A 238 -9.90 2.56 -3.90
N VAL A 239 -11.22 2.55 -4.12
CA VAL A 239 -11.93 3.61 -4.85
C VAL A 239 -13.00 4.27 -3.98
N ILE A 240 -13.16 5.58 -4.13
CA ILE A 240 -14.20 6.38 -3.50
C ILE A 240 -14.95 7.17 -4.58
N PHE A 241 -16.27 7.21 -4.46
CA PHE A 241 -17.19 7.94 -5.32
C PHE A 241 -17.91 9.01 -4.50
N ILE A 242 -17.87 10.26 -4.96
CA ILE A 242 -18.65 11.35 -4.37
C ILE A 242 -19.97 11.47 -5.13
N ILE A 243 -21.07 11.06 -4.48
CA ILE A 243 -22.42 11.05 -5.06
C ILE A 243 -23.31 11.99 -4.23
N GLY A 244 -23.59 13.18 -4.75
CA GLY A 244 -24.24 14.24 -3.97
C GLY A 244 -23.42 14.58 -2.71
N ASN A 245 -24.02 14.45 -1.53
CA ASN A 245 -23.34 14.63 -0.23
C ASN A 245 -22.79 13.32 0.38
N LYS A 246 -22.70 12.25 -0.42
CA LYS A 246 -22.25 10.94 0.05
C LYS A 246 -20.88 10.59 -0.48
N ALA A 247 -20.01 10.10 0.39
CA ALA A 247 -18.78 9.44 0.01
C ALA A 247 -19.00 7.92 0.08
N VAL A 248 -19.15 7.30 -1.09
CA VAL A 248 -19.50 5.88 -1.21
C VAL A 248 -18.25 5.09 -1.63
N THR A 249 -17.98 3.98 -0.96
CA THR A 249 -16.89 3.06 -1.30
C THR A 249 -17.33 1.60 -1.12
N PRO A 250 -16.78 0.67 -1.90
CA PRO A 250 -17.02 -0.76 -1.68
C PRO A 250 -16.70 -1.19 -0.23
N ASP A 251 -17.57 -1.99 0.38
CA ASP A 251 -17.37 -2.53 1.73
C ASP A 251 -16.33 -3.66 1.77
N LEU A 252 -15.89 -4.03 2.98
CA LEU A 252 -14.87 -5.06 3.18
C LEU A 252 -15.45 -6.46 3.47
N GLY A 253 -16.77 -6.61 3.53
CA GLY A 253 -17.44 -7.78 4.10
C GLY A 253 -17.22 -9.07 3.30
N ALA A 254 -17.04 -8.96 1.98
CA ALA A 254 -16.82 -10.11 1.11
C ALA A 254 -15.37 -10.66 1.15
N GLY A 255 -14.43 -9.96 1.77
CA GLY A 255 -13.01 -10.34 1.77
C GLY A 255 -12.32 -10.21 0.39
N THR A 256 -12.93 -9.48 -0.55
CA THR A 256 -12.42 -9.26 -1.91
C THR A 256 -11.79 -7.89 -2.11
N ILE A 257 -11.62 -7.10 -1.05
CA ILE A 257 -11.05 -5.75 -1.10
C ILE A 257 -9.98 -5.66 -0.01
N LEU A 258 -8.83 -5.06 -0.34
CA LEU A 258 -7.77 -4.83 0.62
C LEU A 258 -8.19 -3.70 1.56
N ALA A 259 -8.10 -3.92 2.88
CA ALA A 259 -8.36 -2.89 3.88
C ALA A 259 -7.25 -1.82 3.84
N GLY A 260 -7.40 -0.82 2.98
CA GLY A 260 -6.42 0.24 2.76
C GLY A 260 -6.29 1.20 3.96
N VAL A 261 -5.09 1.38 4.50
CA VAL A 261 -4.82 2.41 5.52
C VAL A 261 -5.16 3.81 5.00
N THR A 262 -4.83 4.11 3.74
CA THR A 262 -5.20 5.39 3.11
C THR A 262 -6.72 5.51 2.89
N ARG A 263 -7.41 4.42 2.56
CA ARG A 263 -8.88 4.38 2.46
C ARG A 263 -9.49 4.78 3.80
N ASP A 264 -9.10 4.10 4.87
CA ASP A 264 -9.60 4.35 6.22
C ASP A 264 -9.36 5.80 6.68
N SER A 265 -8.15 6.31 6.46
CA SER A 265 -7.85 7.72 6.75
C SER A 265 -8.67 8.70 5.90
N ALA A 266 -8.86 8.42 4.61
CA ALA A 266 -9.66 9.27 3.74
C ALA A 266 -11.14 9.29 4.17
N LEU A 267 -11.73 8.14 4.51
CA LEU A 267 -13.10 8.05 5.00
C LEU A 267 -13.29 8.83 6.32
N THR A 268 -12.30 8.77 7.22
CA THR A 268 -12.31 9.55 8.47
C THR A 268 -12.33 11.05 8.18
N LEU A 269 -11.47 11.52 7.27
CA LEU A 269 -11.40 12.93 6.90
C LEU A 269 -12.62 13.40 6.08
N LEU A 270 -13.23 12.52 5.29
CA LEU A 270 -14.49 12.82 4.58
C LEU A 270 -15.65 13.03 5.56
N LYS A 271 -15.74 12.24 6.63
CA LYS A 271 -16.68 12.49 7.74
C LYS A 271 -16.42 13.84 8.40
N GLU A 272 -15.15 14.18 8.68
CA GLU A 272 -14.78 15.49 9.23
C GLU A 272 -15.14 16.65 8.27
N ALA A 273 -15.11 16.40 6.95
CA ALA A 273 -15.54 17.35 5.92
C ALA A 273 -17.07 17.44 5.74
N GLY A 274 -17.86 16.66 6.49
CA GLY A 274 -19.34 16.72 6.50
C GLY A 274 -20.04 15.78 5.52
N PHE A 275 -19.32 14.86 4.87
CA PHE A 275 -19.93 13.84 4.01
C PHE A 275 -20.56 12.71 4.83
N GLU A 276 -21.69 12.20 4.35
CA GLU A 276 -22.20 10.90 4.78
C GLU A 276 -21.34 9.81 4.14
N VAL A 277 -20.66 8.99 4.94
CA VAL A 277 -19.82 7.90 4.44
C VAL A 277 -20.62 6.60 4.40
N GLU A 278 -20.67 5.99 3.21
CA GLU A 278 -21.29 4.69 2.97
C GLU A 278 -20.26 3.66 2.51
N GLU A 279 -20.15 2.57 3.27
CA GLU A 279 -19.40 1.39 2.87
C GLU A 279 -20.41 0.30 2.47
N ARG A 280 -20.54 0.04 1.17
CA ARG A 280 -21.50 -0.94 0.63
C ARG A 280 -21.12 -1.39 -0.77
N MET A 281 -21.76 -2.43 -1.27
CA MET A 281 -21.73 -2.76 -2.70
C MET A 281 -22.31 -1.62 -3.55
N ILE A 282 -21.64 -1.32 -4.66
CA ILE A 282 -22.02 -0.26 -5.61
C ILE A 282 -21.99 -0.88 -7.00
N SER A 283 -23.09 -0.79 -7.75
CA SER A 283 -23.13 -1.32 -9.11
C SER A 283 -22.65 -0.29 -10.13
N VAL A 284 -22.11 -0.75 -11.26
CA VAL A 284 -21.72 0.15 -12.36
C VAL A 284 -22.95 0.89 -12.91
N ASP A 285 -24.12 0.25 -12.95
CA ASP A 285 -25.37 0.87 -13.38
C ASP A 285 -25.78 2.04 -12.46
N GLU A 286 -25.65 1.86 -11.15
CA GLU A 286 -25.88 2.93 -10.17
C GLU A 286 -24.95 4.13 -10.41
N LEU A 287 -23.67 3.90 -10.70
CA LEU A 287 -22.72 4.97 -11.02
C LEU A 287 -23.12 5.71 -12.30
N ILE A 288 -23.58 4.98 -13.32
CA ILE A 288 -24.04 5.56 -14.58
C ILE A 288 -25.29 6.41 -14.36
N ASP A 289 -26.24 5.93 -13.57
CA ASP A 289 -27.48 6.66 -13.27
C ASP A 289 -27.18 7.92 -12.46
N ALA A 290 -26.32 7.83 -11.44
CA ALA A 290 -25.84 8.98 -10.67
C ALA A 290 -25.10 10.00 -11.55
N TYR A 291 -24.27 9.55 -12.51
CA TYR A 291 -23.59 10.43 -13.46
C TYR A 291 -24.58 11.13 -14.39
N LYS A 292 -25.54 10.41 -14.97
CA LYS A 292 -26.59 10.99 -15.83
C LYS A 292 -27.47 11.99 -15.07
N ALA A 293 -27.69 11.77 -13.78
CA ALA A 293 -28.41 12.68 -12.89
C ALA A 293 -27.56 13.88 -12.43
N GLY A 294 -26.27 13.96 -12.81
CA GLY A 294 -25.37 15.03 -12.38
C GLY A 294 -24.97 14.95 -10.90
N GLN A 295 -25.11 13.78 -10.27
CA GLN A 295 -24.83 13.57 -8.84
C GLN A 295 -23.46 12.94 -8.59
N LEU A 296 -22.88 12.21 -9.54
CA LEU A 296 -21.52 11.68 -9.42
C LEU A 296 -20.49 12.79 -9.71
N HIS A 297 -19.94 13.39 -8.67
CA HIS A 297 -19.10 14.59 -8.76
C HIS A 297 -17.61 14.29 -8.92
N GLU A 298 -17.07 13.39 -8.09
CA GLU A 298 -15.64 13.06 -8.07
C GLU A 298 -15.44 11.54 -7.91
N VAL A 299 -14.42 11.00 -8.56
CA VAL A 299 -14.02 9.59 -8.45
C VAL A 299 -12.52 9.52 -8.25
N PHE A 300 -12.05 8.90 -7.16
CA PHE A 300 -10.62 8.85 -6.89
C PHE A 300 -10.18 7.55 -6.22
N GLY A 301 -8.96 7.14 -6.57
CA GLY A 301 -8.27 6.03 -5.95
C GLY A 301 -7.54 6.47 -4.68
N THR A 302 -7.44 5.58 -3.68
CA THR A 302 -6.66 5.80 -2.45
C THR A 302 -5.63 4.68 -2.26
N GLY A 303 -4.40 5.05 -1.88
CA GLY A 303 -3.33 4.08 -1.64
C GLY A 303 -2.03 4.73 -1.15
N THR A 304 -1.12 3.96 -0.54
CA THR A 304 0.10 4.53 0.09
C THR A 304 0.99 5.26 -0.92
N ALA A 305 1.18 4.70 -2.12
CA ALA A 305 2.11 5.25 -3.11
C ALA A 305 1.65 6.63 -3.61
N ALA A 306 0.42 6.73 -4.11
CA ALA A 306 -0.12 7.95 -4.72
C ALA A 306 -0.87 8.87 -3.75
N THR A 307 -1.14 8.41 -2.51
CA THR A 307 -2.09 9.03 -1.56
C THR A 307 -3.52 9.06 -2.12
N ILE A 308 -3.79 9.97 -3.06
CA ILE A 308 -5.04 10.09 -3.81
C ILE A 308 -4.71 10.22 -5.30
N SER A 309 -5.36 9.40 -6.14
CA SER A 309 -5.24 9.46 -7.61
C SER A 309 -6.57 9.85 -8.24
N TYR A 310 -6.59 10.92 -9.03
CA TYR A 310 -7.80 11.43 -9.67
C TYR A 310 -8.17 10.62 -10.91
N ILE A 311 -9.47 10.43 -11.13
CA ILE A 311 -10.01 9.74 -12.31
C ILE A 311 -10.73 10.76 -13.20
N LYS A 312 -10.18 11.02 -14.39
CA LYS A 312 -10.83 11.92 -15.36
C LYS A 312 -11.78 11.20 -16.31
N GLU A 313 -11.62 9.89 -16.46
CA GLU A 313 -12.46 9.08 -17.37
C GLU A 313 -12.70 7.71 -16.78
N LEU A 314 -13.95 7.26 -16.79
CA LEU A 314 -14.37 5.90 -16.46
C LEU A 314 -15.19 5.34 -17.62
N ARG A 315 -14.68 4.30 -18.27
CA ARG A 315 -15.37 3.63 -19.38
C ARG A 315 -15.94 2.29 -18.95
N TYR A 316 -17.23 2.10 -19.18
CA TYR A 316 -17.89 0.80 -19.09
C TYR A 316 -18.62 0.53 -20.40
N LYS A 317 -18.23 -0.56 -21.10
CA LYS A 317 -18.74 -0.87 -22.44
C LYS A 317 -18.58 0.33 -23.38
N ASP A 318 -19.70 0.81 -23.94
CA ASP A 318 -19.74 1.96 -24.84
C ASP A 318 -20.03 3.28 -24.12
N PHE A 319 -20.31 3.23 -22.81
CA PHE A 319 -20.58 4.43 -22.02
C PHE A 319 -19.29 4.96 -21.37
N VAL A 320 -19.06 6.26 -21.52
CA VAL A 320 -17.88 6.95 -20.98
C VAL A 320 -18.34 8.08 -20.08
N MET A 321 -17.95 8.01 -18.81
CA MET A 321 -18.09 9.09 -17.84
C MET A 321 -16.81 9.92 -17.85
N THR A 322 -16.94 11.23 -17.98
CA THR A 322 -15.81 12.17 -18.04
C THR A 322 -15.94 13.20 -16.93
N PHE A 323 -14.84 13.49 -16.26
CA PHE A 323 -14.82 14.41 -15.12
C PHE A 323 -13.79 15.53 -15.37
N ASN A 324 -14.20 16.77 -15.12
CA ASN A 324 -13.27 17.90 -15.09
C ASN A 324 -12.58 17.96 -13.73
N THR A 325 -11.41 17.33 -13.61
CA THR A 325 -10.68 17.24 -12.34
C THR A 325 -10.14 18.58 -11.84
N ASP A 326 -10.08 19.60 -12.70
CA ASP A 326 -9.60 20.95 -12.32
C ASP A 326 -10.62 21.71 -11.46
N GLU A 327 -11.89 21.30 -11.50
CA GLU A 327 -12.98 21.89 -10.70
C GLU A 327 -13.22 21.18 -9.37
N TRP A 328 -12.52 20.07 -9.12
CA TRP A 328 -12.70 19.24 -7.94
C TRP A 328 -12.25 19.95 -6.67
N LYS A 329 -12.96 19.68 -5.57
CA LYS A 329 -12.68 20.29 -4.26
C LYS A 329 -12.48 19.24 -3.18
N THR A 330 -13.18 18.12 -3.26
CA THR A 330 -13.21 17.10 -2.21
C THR A 330 -11.89 16.34 -2.17
N ALA A 331 -11.54 15.63 -3.25
CA ALA A 331 -10.33 14.83 -3.32
C ALA A 331 -9.05 15.67 -3.10
N PRO A 332 -8.90 16.89 -3.67
CA PRO A 332 -7.78 17.76 -3.37
C PRO A 332 -7.71 18.19 -1.89
N THR A 333 -8.85 18.49 -1.27
CA THR A 333 -8.90 18.86 0.17
C THR A 333 -8.47 17.70 1.05
N ILE A 334 -8.99 16.49 0.82
CA ILE A 334 -8.61 15.31 1.59
C ILE A 334 -7.14 14.96 1.37
N LYS A 335 -6.63 15.06 0.14
CA LYS A 335 -5.21 14.86 -0.16
C LYS A 335 -4.35 15.85 0.65
N LYS A 336 -4.71 17.13 0.63
CA LYS A 336 -4.01 18.19 1.38
C LYS A 336 -4.02 17.90 2.88
N TRP A 337 -5.16 17.56 3.45
CA TRP A 337 -5.27 17.27 4.88
C TRP A 337 -4.42 16.07 5.30
N LEU A 338 -4.38 15.01 4.49
CA LEU A 338 -3.48 13.88 4.72
C LEU A 338 -2.01 14.30 4.70
N THR A 339 -1.59 15.06 3.68
CA THR A 339 -0.21 15.56 3.58
C THR A 339 0.13 16.46 4.76
N ASP A 340 -0.76 17.40 5.14
CA ASP A 340 -0.53 18.30 6.26
C ASP A 340 -0.40 17.58 7.60
N ILE A 341 -1.16 16.51 7.84
CA ILE A 341 -0.99 15.68 9.06
C ILE A 341 0.38 14.99 9.04
N ARG A 342 0.77 14.41 7.89
CA ARG A 342 2.03 13.66 7.74
C ARG A 342 3.28 14.52 7.88
N GLU A 343 3.18 15.78 7.48
CA GLU A 343 4.27 16.76 7.52
C GLU A 343 4.16 17.70 8.75
N GLY A 344 3.28 17.38 9.72
CA GLY A 344 3.14 18.11 10.98
C GLY A 344 2.52 19.51 10.89
N ARG A 345 1.96 19.89 9.73
CA ARG A 345 1.28 21.18 9.51
C ARG A 345 -0.15 21.24 10.01
N ARG A 346 -0.77 20.08 10.23
CA ARG A 346 -2.10 19.95 10.83
C ARG A 346 -2.01 19.04 12.04
N GLU A 347 -2.79 19.38 13.07
CA GLU A 347 -2.94 18.56 14.27
C GLU A 347 -3.34 17.12 13.91
N ASP A 348 -2.57 16.16 14.43
CA ASP A 348 -2.90 14.75 14.35
C ASP A 348 -3.89 14.35 15.46
N LYS A 349 -5.16 14.72 15.27
CA LYS A 349 -6.27 14.43 16.21
C LYS A 349 -6.49 12.93 16.45
N TYR A 350 -5.95 12.08 15.58
CA TYR A 350 -6.22 10.64 15.53
C TYR A 350 -5.03 9.79 15.99
N GLY A 351 -3.90 10.41 16.34
CA GLY A 351 -2.68 9.70 16.76
C GLY A 351 -2.11 8.80 15.64
N TRP A 352 -2.21 9.24 14.39
CA TRP A 352 -1.71 8.54 13.22
C TRP A 352 -0.20 8.61 13.04
N MET A 353 0.49 9.61 13.60
CA MET A 353 1.93 9.79 13.42
C MET A 353 2.70 9.15 14.58
N THR A 354 3.59 8.21 14.26
CA THR A 354 4.54 7.63 15.23
C THR A 354 5.92 8.23 15.02
N GLN A 355 6.45 8.92 16.03
CA GLN A 355 7.81 9.47 15.98
C GLN A 355 8.87 8.35 15.99
N VAL A 356 9.88 8.49 15.14
CA VAL A 356 11.11 7.71 15.17
C VAL A 356 12.09 8.43 16.08
N LYS A 357 12.61 7.73 17.10
CA LYS A 357 13.52 8.30 18.11
C LYS A 357 14.97 8.01 17.79
#